data_AF-A0A0G2AWB9-F1
#
_entry.id   AF-A0A0G2AWB9-F1
#
_cell.length_a   1.000
_cell.length_b   1.000
_cell.length_c   1.000
_cell.angle_alpha   90.00
_cell.angle_beta   90.00
_cell.angle_gamma   90.00
#
_symmetry.space_group_name_H-M   'P 1'
#
loop_
_entity.id
_entity.type
_entity.pdbx_description
1 polymer ?
#
loop_
_entity_poly.entity_id
_entity_poly.type
_entity_poly.pdbx_seq_one_letter_code
_entity_poly.pdbx_strand_id
1 'polypeptide(L)'
;EYGRLAEAFGGSVFNISLSSEEHINPFDIPIIPEGELPGDVLRSHIVNLAGLAKLMLGKLTAEEDALLDRAITETYASREIIAGQNFSDAKPPLLEDLETVLRNLEGGRGLSERLYKFTKGSFSGFLNQPTNVDISNRLIVFSIRDLEDELRPIAMYVILNFIWNLIRAKLKQRIMIIDEAWWMMKDEASAAFLFGLAKRARKYYLGVSTITQDVEDFLRSPYGRPIITNSSLQLLLKQSPATIDIVAKAFDLTEAEKNLLLSAEVGTGLFFAGRQHVAIQIIASYFEDHLITTNPKQLLEERGK
;
A
#
# COMPACT_ATOMS: atom_id res chain seq x y z
N GLU A 1 3.61 13.92 4.69
CA GLU A 1 2.63 15.03 4.69
C GLU A 1 1.71 14.96 5.91
N TYR A 2 1.27 13.76 6.30
CA TYR A 2 0.34 13.55 7.41
C TYR A 2 0.96 13.49 8.84
N GLY A 3 2.28 13.66 8.99
CA GLY A 3 2.95 13.54 10.28
C GLY A 3 2.48 14.56 11.33
N ARG A 4 2.50 15.86 10.98
CA ARG A 4 2.00 16.93 11.87
C ARG A 4 0.53 16.73 12.25
N LEU A 5 -0.29 16.26 11.29
CA LEU A 5 -1.69 15.93 11.54
C LEU A 5 -1.82 14.81 12.58
N ALA A 6 -1.05 13.73 12.44
CA ALA A 6 -1.07 12.64 13.41
C ALA A 6 -0.64 13.12 14.80
N GLU A 7 0.48 13.84 14.91
CA GLU A 7 0.97 14.39 16.17
C GLU A 7 -0.07 15.29 16.86
N ALA A 8 -0.69 16.20 16.10
CA ALA A 8 -1.70 17.13 16.61
C ALA A 8 -2.93 16.45 17.21
N PHE A 9 -3.31 15.29 16.68
CA PHE A 9 -4.49 14.54 17.10
C PHE A 9 -4.16 13.29 17.94
N GLY A 10 -2.92 13.16 18.44
CA GLY A 10 -2.49 12.03 19.27
C GLY A 10 -2.51 10.69 18.53
N GLY A 11 -2.26 10.72 17.22
CA GLY A 11 -2.09 9.55 16.36
C GLY A 11 -0.68 8.96 16.43
N SER A 12 -0.50 7.82 15.79
CA SER A 12 0.81 7.18 15.61
C SER A 12 1.40 7.53 14.24
N VAL A 13 2.69 7.81 14.19
CA VAL A 13 3.46 7.92 12.95
C VAL A 13 4.54 6.86 12.99
N PHE A 14 4.52 5.96 12.01
CA PHE A 14 5.53 4.93 11.81
C PHE A 14 6.34 5.29 10.57
N ASN A 15 7.63 5.56 10.72
CA ASN A 15 8.54 5.74 9.62
C ASN A 15 9.13 4.40 9.20
N ILE A 16 8.78 3.93 8.00
CA ILE A 16 9.29 2.70 7.44
C ILE A 16 10.48 3.06 6.56
N SER A 17 11.67 2.65 6.96
CA SER A 17 12.94 2.89 6.24
C SER A 17 13.96 1.79 6.53
N LEU A 18 15.10 1.80 5.81
CA LEU A 18 16.19 0.84 6.02
C LEU A 18 16.85 0.95 7.42
N SER A 19 16.77 2.12 8.04
CA SER A 19 17.39 2.42 9.35
C SER A 19 16.36 2.65 10.46
N SER A 20 15.08 2.39 10.19
CA SER A 20 14.03 2.53 11.19
C SER A 20 14.11 1.42 12.23
N GLU A 21 13.69 1.73 13.46
CA GLU A 21 13.43 0.73 14.50
C GLU A 21 12.04 0.10 14.36
N GLU A 22 11.19 0.64 13.47
CA GLU A 22 9.82 0.22 13.28
C GLU A 22 9.70 -0.72 12.08
N HIS A 23 9.16 -1.90 12.33
CA HIS A 23 9.15 -2.99 11.36
C HIS A 23 7.76 -3.60 11.23
N ILE A 24 7.49 -4.09 10.02
CA ILE A 24 6.34 -4.94 9.71
C ILE A 24 6.90 -6.18 9.03
N ASN A 25 6.77 -7.32 9.70
CA ASN A 25 7.10 -8.62 9.15
C ASN A 25 6.03 -9.03 8.13
N PRO A 26 6.35 -9.19 6.83
CA PRO A 26 5.37 -9.66 5.86
C PRO A 26 4.89 -11.09 6.15
N PHE A 27 5.68 -11.89 6.87
CA PHE A 27 5.39 -13.28 7.25
C PHE A 27 4.64 -13.41 8.58
N ASP A 28 4.09 -12.31 9.10
CA ASP A 28 3.24 -12.40 10.27
C ASP A 28 2.05 -13.33 10.05
N ILE A 29 1.73 -14.09 11.09
CA ILE A 29 0.60 -15.02 11.06
C ILE A 29 -0.68 -14.23 10.82
N PRO A 30 -1.44 -14.55 9.77
CA PRO A 30 -2.67 -13.84 9.48
C PRO A 30 -3.69 -14.12 10.59
N ILE A 31 -4.33 -13.06 11.08
CA ILE A 31 -5.43 -13.18 12.03
C ILE A 31 -6.59 -13.89 11.33
N ILE A 32 -7.10 -14.95 11.94
CA ILE A 32 -8.20 -15.75 11.40
C ILE A 32 -9.53 -15.01 11.68
N PRO A 33 -10.25 -14.51 10.66
CA PRO A 33 -11.53 -13.86 10.88
C PRO A 33 -12.59 -14.85 11.39
N GLU A 34 -13.58 -14.33 12.12
CA GLU A 34 -14.69 -15.14 12.61
C GLU A 34 -15.46 -15.78 11.44
N GLY A 35 -15.62 -17.11 11.48
CA GLY A 35 -16.31 -17.88 10.45
C GLY A 35 -15.45 -18.29 9.23
N GLU A 36 -14.18 -17.91 9.17
CA GLU A 36 -13.24 -18.40 8.16
C GLU A 36 -12.43 -19.60 8.68
N LEU A 37 -12.07 -20.52 7.77
CA LEU A 37 -11.22 -21.66 8.13
C LEU A 37 -9.74 -21.24 8.14
N PRO A 38 -8.95 -21.64 9.16
CA PRO A 38 -7.53 -21.30 9.24
C PRO A 38 -6.74 -21.66 7.97
N GLY A 39 -7.07 -22.80 7.35
CA GLY A 39 -6.43 -23.23 6.11
C GLY A 39 -6.71 -22.33 4.90
N ASP A 40 -7.90 -21.74 4.78
CA ASP A 40 -8.22 -20.80 3.71
C ASP A 40 -7.48 -19.47 3.89
N VAL A 41 -7.42 -18.99 5.14
CA VAL A 41 -6.70 -17.78 5.51
C VAL A 41 -5.21 -17.94 5.21
N LEU A 42 -4.60 -19.07 5.60
CA LEU A 42 -3.20 -19.37 5.32
C LEU A 42 -2.92 -19.46 3.82
N ARG A 43 -3.78 -20.15 3.04
CA ARG A 43 -3.64 -20.20 1.57
C ARG A 43 -3.68 -18.81 0.93
N SER A 44 -4.65 -17.98 1.32
CA SER A 44 -4.74 -16.61 0.81
C SER A 44 -3.51 -15.78 1.20
N HIS A 45 -2.94 -16.03 2.38
CA HIS A 45 -1.74 -15.35 2.85
C HIS A 45 -0.49 -15.78 2.05
N ILE A 46 -0.34 -17.08 1.75
CA ILE A 46 0.73 -17.60 0.88
C ILE A 46 0.68 -16.96 -0.51
N VAL A 47 -0.51 -16.83 -1.11
CA VAL A 47 -0.68 -16.16 -2.41
C VAL A 47 -0.23 -14.69 -2.37
N ASN A 48 -0.56 -13.96 -1.29
CA ASN A 48 -0.10 -12.58 -1.13
C ASN A 48 1.43 -12.51 -0.96
N LEU A 49 2.02 -13.43 -0.21
CA LEU A 49 3.48 -13.51 -0.05
C LEU A 49 4.18 -13.86 -1.37
N ALA A 50 3.61 -14.74 -2.19
CA ALA A 50 4.14 -15.02 -3.52
C ALA A 50 4.12 -13.75 -4.39
N GLY A 51 3.06 -12.93 -4.30
CA GLY A 51 2.99 -11.62 -4.94
C GLY A 51 4.08 -10.66 -4.47
N LEU A 52 4.31 -10.57 -3.16
CA LEU A 52 5.40 -9.77 -2.58
C LEU A 52 6.77 -10.27 -3.03
N ALA A 53 7.00 -11.58 -2.98
CA ALA A 53 8.26 -12.18 -3.38
C ALA A 53 8.53 -11.98 -4.88
N LYS A 54 7.50 -12.02 -5.75
CA LYS A 54 7.63 -11.64 -7.17
C LYS A 54 8.07 -10.20 -7.35
N LEU A 55 7.55 -9.27 -6.54
CA LEU A 55 7.96 -7.87 -6.58
C LEU A 55 9.43 -7.70 -6.17
N MET A 56 9.88 -8.43 -5.16
CA MET A 56 11.27 -8.43 -4.69
C MET A 56 12.24 -9.12 -5.67
N LEU A 57 11.77 -10.20 -6.28
CA LEU A 57 12.50 -11.09 -7.17
C LEU A 57 12.10 -10.88 -8.64
N GLY A 58 11.67 -9.68 -9.06
CA GLY A 58 11.04 -9.38 -10.36
C GLY A 58 11.34 -10.33 -11.52
N LYS A 59 10.35 -10.70 -12.35
CA LYS A 59 10.41 -11.74 -13.41
C LYS A 59 10.95 -13.09 -12.93
N LEU A 60 10.02 -14.03 -12.81
CA LEU A 60 10.26 -15.44 -12.54
C LEU A 60 9.80 -16.29 -13.73
N THR A 61 10.49 -17.40 -13.96
CA THR A 61 10.01 -18.47 -14.83
C THR A 61 8.84 -19.21 -14.17
N ALA A 62 8.08 -20.00 -14.95
CA ALA A 62 6.99 -20.80 -14.40
C ALA A 62 7.48 -21.85 -13.37
N GLU A 63 8.69 -22.37 -13.57
CA GLU A 63 9.34 -23.31 -12.64
C GLU A 63 9.73 -22.61 -11.33
N GLU A 64 10.36 -21.44 -11.42
CA GLU A 64 10.69 -20.63 -10.24
C GLU A 64 9.44 -20.17 -9.48
N ASP A 65 8.34 -19.87 -10.18
CA ASP A 65 7.07 -19.48 -9.55
C ASP A 65 6.48 -20.64 -8.73
N ALA A 66 6.42 -21.83 -9.32
CA ALA A 66 5.96 -23.04 -8.61
C ALA A 66 6.88 -23.40 -7.43
N LEU A 67 8.19 -23.23 -7.61
CA LEU A 67 9.17 -23.46 -6.55
C LEU A 67 9.02 -22.46 -5.40
N LEU A 68 8.76 -21.19 -5.70
CA LEU A 68 8.54 -20.14 -4.71
C LEU A 68 7.29 -20.40 -3.86
N ASP A 69 6.17 -20.78 -4.48
CA ASP A 69 4.93 -21.12 -3.75
C ASP A 69 5.14 -22.29 -2.77
N ARG A 70 5.84 -23.33 -3.24
CA ARG A 70 6.26 -24.47 -2.41
C ARG A 70 7.17 -24.02 -1.28
N ALA A 71 8.17 -23.18 -1.55
CA ALA A 71 9.12 -22.71 -0.54
C ALA A 71 8.44 -21.87 0.55
N ILE A 72 7.49 -21.01 0.20
CA ILE A 72 6.70 -20.25 1.18
C ILE A 72 5.89 -21.20 2.06
N THR A 73 5.25 -22.21 1.46
CA THR A 73 4.50 -23.23 2.21
C THR A 73 5.40 -24.01 3.17
N GLU A 74 6.58 -24.46 2.72
CA GLU A 74 7.55 -25.16 3.56
C GLU A 74 8.14 -24.26 4.66
N THR A 75 8.28 -22.95 4.41
CA THR A 75 8.71 -21.96 5.40
C THR A 75 7.74 -21.90 6.58
N TYR A 76 6.43 -21.84 6.30
CA TYR A 76 5.41 -21.89 7.36
C TYR A 76 5.38 -23.25 8.07
N ALA A 77 5.48 -24.35 7.32
CA ALA A 77 5.50 -25.69 7.91
C ALA A 77 6.69 -25.90 8.86
N SER A 78 7.85 -25.27 8.58
CA SER A 78 9.03 -25.30 9.47
C SER A 78 8.80 -24.65 10.84
N ARG A 79 7.74 -23.84 10.96
CA ARG A 79 7.28 -23.19 12.21
C ARG A 79 6.01 -23.84 12.77
N GLU A 80 5.66 -25.04 12.31
CA GLU A 80 4.43 -25.78 12.68
C GLU A 80 3.13 -25.05 12.28
N ILE A 81 3.22 -24.08 11.36
CA ILE A 81 2.07 -23.34 10.82
C ILE A 81 1.55 -24.10 9.60
N ILE A 82 0.58 -24.97 9.82
CA ILE A 82 0.06 -25.88 8.79
C ILE A 82 -1.47 -25.74 8.71
N ALA A 83 -2.00 -25.83 7.49
CA ALA A 83 -3.44 -25.83 7.27
C ALA A 83 -4.13 -26.96 8.06
N GLY A 84 -5.20 -26.62 8.77
CA GLY A 84 -5.99 -27.58 9.57
C GLY A 84 -5.58 -27.72 11.03
N GLN A 85 -4.49 -27.06 11.45
CA GLN A 85 -4.12 -26.93 12.86
C GLN A 85 -4.38 -25.51 13.37
N ASN A 86 -4.51 -25.35 14.69
CA ASN A 86 -4.54 -24.01 15.29
C ASN A 86 -3.11 -23.50 15.40
N PHE A 87 -2.77 -22.49 14.59
CA PHE A 87 -1.45 -21.86 14.56
C PHE A 87 -1.44 -20.45 15.16
N SER A 88 -2.49 -20.06 15.90
CA SER A 88 -2.66 -18.69 16.40
C SER A 88 -1.53 -18.23 17.35
N ASP A 89 -0.92 -19.17 18.07
CA ASP A 89 0.15 -18.89 19.04
C ASP A 89 1.55 -19.24 18.50
N ALA A 90 1.65 -19.66 17.24
CA ALA A 90 2.93 -20.01 16.65
C ALA A 90 3.81 -18.75 16.44
N LYS A 91 5.13 -18.95 16.39
CA LYS A 91 6.04 -17.87 16.05
C LYS A 91 6.08 -17.71 14.52
N PRO A 92 5.77 -16.53 13.96
CA PRO A 92 5.87 -16.33 12.51
C PRO A 92 7.31 -16.53 12.03
N PRO A 93 7.50 -17.05 10.80
CA PRO A 93 8.80 -17.02 10.17
C PRO A 93 9.24 -15.59 9.84
N LEU A 94 10.52 -15.44 9.52
CA LEU A 94 11.09 -14.23 8.93
C LEU A 94 11.49 -14.49 7.48
N LEU A 95 11.82 -13.42 6.75
CA LEU A 95 12.28 -13.53 5.37
C LEU A 95 13.53 -14.42 5.21
N GLU A 96 14.43 -14.41 6.20
CA GLU A 96 15.61 -15.29 6.21
C GLU A 96 15.27 -16.79 6.31
N ASP A 97 14.10 -17.14 6.88
CA ASP A 97 13.64 -18.52 6.89
C ASP A 97 13.28 -18.96 5.46
N LEU A 98 12.60 -18.10 4.69
CA LEU A 98 12.32 -18.35 3.27
C LEU A 98 13.61 -18.45 2.44
N GLU A 99 14.58 -17.56 2.68
CA GLU A 99 15.89 -17.62 2.02
C GLU A 99 16.58 -18.98 2.28
N THR A 100 16.50 -19.47 3.51
CA THR A 100 17.09 -20.74 3.94
C THR A 100 16.39 -21.93 3.29
N VAL A 101 15.05 -21.94 3.26
CA VAL A 101 14.26 -22.98 2.59
C VAL A 101 14.59 -23.03 1.10
N LEU A 102 14.57 -21.89 0.40
CA LEU A 102 14.93 -21.81 -1.02
C LEU A 102 16.35 -22.31 -1.30
N ARG A 103 17.31 -22.03 -0.42
CA ARG A 103 18.70 -22.49 -0.59
C ARG A 103 18.84 -24.01 -0.57
N ASN A 104 17.99 -24.68 0.21
CA ASN A 104 18.00 -26.12 0.40
C ASN A 104 17.13 -26.87 -0.60
N LEU A 105 16.23 -26.18 -1.31
CA LEU A 105 15.43 -26.75 -2.38
C LEU A 105 16.25 -26.88 -3.67
N GLU A 106 16.06 -27.99 -4.38
CA GLU A 106 16.60 -28.17 -5.72
C GLU A 106 16.04 -27.07 -6.66
N GLY A 107 16.93 -26.41 -7.41
CA GLY A 107 16.57 -25.26 -8.26
C GLY A 107 16.42 -23.92 -7.53
N GLY A 108 16.37 -23.89 -6.19
CA GLY A 108 16.02 -22.67 -5.43
C GLY A 108 17.19 -21.72 -5.13
N ARG A 109 18.43 -22.13 -5.41
CA ARG A 109 19.64 -21.34 -5.10
C ARG A 109 19.63 -19.95 -5.74
N GLY A 110 19.23 -19.85 -7.02
CA GLY A 110 19.17 -18.55 -7.71
C GLY A 110 18.19 -17.57 -7.04
N LEU A 111 17.03 -18.05 -6.59
CA LEU A 111 16.05 -17.23 -5.87
C LEU A 111 16.58 -16.82 -4.48
N SER A 112 17.23 -17.75 -3.77
CA SER A 112 17.87 -17.50 -2.46
C SER A 112 18.95 -16.41 -2.57
N GLU A 113 19.83 -16.48 -3.58
CA GLU A 113 20.87 -15.46 -3.82
C GLU A 113 20.29 -14.07 -4.09
N ARG A 114 19.15 -14.00 -4.80
CA ARG A 114 18.44 -12.73 -5.04
C ARG A 114 17.77 -12.19 -3.78
N LEU A 115 17.28 -13.06 -2.88
CA LEU A 115 16.73 -12.64 -1.58
C LEU A 115 17.80 -12.13 -0.60
N TYR A 116 19.05 -12.55 -0.77
CA TYR A 116 20.17 -12.13 0.10
C TYR A 116 20.21 -10.62 0.33
N LYS A 117 19.90 -9.81 -0.70
CA LYS A 117 19.91 -8.34 -0.59
C LYS A 117 18.93 -7.80 0.46
N PHE A 118 17.84 -8.51 0.74
CA PHE A 118 16.78 -8.14 1.67
C PHE A 118 16.91 -8.78 3.06
N THR A 119 17.76 -9.80 3.22
CA THR A 119 17.96 -10.50 4.50
C THR A 119 19.25 -10.07 5.17
N LYS A 120 20.36 -10.06 4.43
CA LYS A 120 21.72 -9.79 4.94
C LYS A 120 22.48 -8.72 4.16
N GLY A 121 21.95 -8.30 3.01
CA GLY A 121 22.53 -7.27 2.17
C GLY A 121 22.05 -5.86 2.50
N SER A 122 22.08 -4.99 1.49
CA SER A 122 21.82 -3.54 1.61
C SER A 122 20.42 -3.20 2.11
N PHE A 123 19.43 -4.08 1.95
CA PHE A 123 18.03 -3.86 2.33
C PHE A 123 17.60 -4.68 3.56
N SER A 124 18.56 -5.25 4.30
CA SER A 124 18.30 -6.14 5.44
C SER A 124 17.48 -5.53 6.58
N GLY A 125 17.64 -4.22 6.84
CA GLY A 125 16.95 -3.52 7.92
C GLY A 125 15.44 -3.31 7.72
N PHE A 126 14.89 -3.72 6.58
CA PHE A 126 13.52 -3.34 6.21
C PHE A 126 12.47 -4.45 6.42
N LEU A 127 12.71 -5.68 5.94
CA LEU A 127 11.69 -6.76 5.95
C LEU A 127 12.00 -7.95 6.86
N ASN A 128 13.24 -8.06 7.35
CA ASN A 128 13.72 -9.25 8.06
C ASN A 128 13.71 -9.07 9.59
N GLN A 129 12.64 -8.49 10.13
CA GLN A 129 12.47 -8.22 11.55
C GLN A 129 11.02 -8.51 12.00
N PRO A 130 10.79 -8.92 13.26
CA PRO A 130 9.43 -9.06 13.80
C PRO A 130 8.66 -7.74 13.76
N THR A 131 7.35 -7.81 13.56
CA THR A 131 6.48 -6.62 13.65
C THR A 131 6.48 -6.04 15.06
N ASN A 132 6.62 -4.73 15.17
CA ASN A 132 6.61 -4.01 16.46
C ASN A 132 5.77 -2.72 16.46
N VAL A 133 5.00 -2.46 15.41
CA VAL A 133 4.16 -1.25 15.31
C VAL A 133 2.87 -1.37 16.14
N ASP A 134 2.57 -0.35 16.96
CA ASP A 134 1.32 -0.27 17.72
C ASP A 134 0.21 0.49 16.99
N ILE A 135 -0.79 -0.27 16.55
CA ILE A 135 -1.95 0.19 15.78
C ILE A 135 -3.18 0.49 16.66
N SER A 136 -2.99 0.69 17.97
CA SER A 136 -4.08 0.98 18.91
C SER A 136 -4.77 2.33 18.66
N ASN A 137 -4.02 3.31 18.13
CA ASN A 137 -4.50 4.67 17.87
C ASN A 137 -5.52 4.77 16.73
N ARG A 138 -6.35 5.81 16.77
CA ARG A 138 -7.40 6.05 15.75
C ARG A 138 -6.86 6.58 14.43
N LEU A 139 -5.80 7.37 14.49
CA LEU A 139 -5.10 7.92 13.34
C LEU A 139 -3.71 7.31 13.31
N ILE A 140 -3.40 6.59 12.24
CA ILE A 140 -2.13 5.89 12.05
C ILE A 140 -1.59 6.32 10.69
N VAL A 141 -0.34 6.78 10.66
CA VAL A 141 0.35 7.20 9.44
C VAL A 141 1.58 6.32 9.26
N PHE A 142 1.63 5.58 8.17
CA PHE A 142 2.85 4.93 7.72
C PHE A 142 3.55 5.84 6.72
N SER A 143 4.77 6.29 7.05
CA SER A 143 5.62 7.09 6.19
C SER A 143 6.62 6.18 5.48
N ILE A 144 6.70 6.29 4.15
CA ILE A 144 7.72 5.62 3.31
C ILE A 144 8.66 6.63 2.65
N ARG A 145 8.70 7.86 3.17
CA ARG A 145 9.43 8.99 2.57
C ARG A 145 10.92 8.69 2.43
N ASP A 146 11.49 8.12 3.48
CA ASP A 146 12.93 7.89 3.64
C ASP A 146 13.39 6.56 3.01
N LEU A 147 12.52 5.93 2.20
CA LEU A 147 12.88 4.77 1.38
C LEU A 147 13.29 5.19 -0.02
N GLU A 148 14.27 4.46 -0.55
CA GLU A 148 14.65 4.50 -1.95
C GLU A 148 13.49 4.09 -2.86
N ASP A 149 13.44 4.67 -4.06
CA ASP A 149 12.35 4.46 -5.02
C ASP A 149 12.12 2.98 -5.39
N GLU A 150 13.17 2.15 -5.38
CA GLU A 150 13.06 0.70 -5.62
C GLU A 150 12.30 -0.03 -4.50
N LEU A 151 12.35 0.47 -3.26
CA LEU A 151 11.72 -0.15 -2.10
C LEU A 151 10.29 0.32 -1.85
N ARG A 152 9.90 1.50 -2.37
CA ARG A 152 8.57 2.07 -2.14
C ARG A 152 7.40 1.15 -2.55
N PRO A 153 7.40 0.50 -3.72
CA PRO A 153 6.34 -0.46 -4.07
C PRO A 153 6.27 -1.64 -3.09
N ILE A 154 7.44 -2.13 -2.65
CA ILE A 154 7.55 -3.26 -1.71
C ILE A 154 6.99 -2.85 -0.34
N ALA A 155 7.37 -1.68 0.16
CA ALA A 155 6.86 -1.12 1.41
C ALA A 155 5.36 -0.89 1.38
N MET A 156 4.84 -0.27 0.32
CA MET A 156 3.40 -0.10 0.18
C MET A 156 2.67 -1.45 0.15
N TYR A 157 3.21 -2.45 -0.57
CA TYR A 157 2.61 -3.78 -0.58
C TYR A 157 2.53 -4.37 0.83
N VAL A 158 3.64 -4.35 1.58
CA VAL A 158 3.73 -4.91 2.95
C VAL A 158 2.78 -4.18 3.89
N ILE A 159 2.81 -2.84 3.91
CA ILE A 159 1.96 -2.00 4.75
C ILE A 159 0.47 -2.23 4.43
N LEU A 160 0.11 -2.21 3.14
CA LEU A 160 -1.29 -2.40 2.74
C LEU A 160 -1.78 -3.82 3.04
N ASN A 161 -0.95 -4.84 2.87
CA ASN A 161 -1.28 -6.21 3.26
C ASN A 161 -1.47 -6.36 4.77
N PHE A 162 -0.57 -5.76 5.57
CA PHE A 162 -0.70 -5.70 7.02
C PHE A 162 -2.01 -5.04 7.44
N ILE A 163 -2.31 -3.84 6.93
CA ILE A 163 -3.56 -3.14 7.23
C ILE A 163 -4.77 -3.95 6.77
N TRP A 164 -4.70 -4.59 5.59
CA TRP A 164 -5.79 -5.40 5.06
C TRP A 164 -6.14 -6.59 5.96
N ASN A 165 -5.13 -7.29 6.49
CA ASN A 165 -5.35 -8.41 7.43
C ASN A 165 -6.06 -7.93 8.71
N LEU A 166 -5.65 -6.78 9.25
CA LEU A 166 -6.28 -6.17 10.43
C LEU A 166 -7.72 -5.73 10.18
N ILE A 167 -8.02 -5.27 8.96
CA ILE A 167 -9.37 -4.86 8.57
C ILE A 167 -10.30 -6.06 8.47
N ARG A 168 -9.83 -7.16 7.87
CA ARG A 168 -10.60 -8.41 7.75
C ARG A 168 -10.88 -9.05 9.10
N ALA A 169 -9.94 -8.98 10.03
CA ALA A 169 -10.07 -9.54 11.37
C ALA A 169 -11.18 -8.90 12.21
N LYS A 170 -11.40 -7.59 12.05
CA LYS A 170 -12.39 -6.86 12.84
C LYS A 170 -13.21 -5.92 11.97
N LEU A 171 -14.48 -6.23 11.83
CA LEU A 171 -15.43 -5.41 11.08
C LEU A 171 -15.73 -4.11 11.85
N LYS A 172 -15.19 -2.98 11.37
CA LYS A 172 -15.48 -1.62 11.85
C LYS A 172 -15.27 -0.62 10.72
N GLN A 173 -15.99 0.51 10.78
CA GLN A 173 -15.83 1.60 9.81
C GLN A 173 -14.43 2.20 9.91
N ARG A 174 -13.75 2.30 8.76
CA ARG A 174 -12.41 2.87 8.63
C ARG A 174 -12.26 3.55 7.28
N ILE A 175 -11.32 4.48 7.21
CA ILE A 175 -10.85 5.07 5.96
C ILE A 175 -9.37 4.76 5.83
N MET A 176 -8.96 4.27 4.67
CA MET A 176 -7.58 4.08 4.27
C MET A 176 -7.27 5.09 3.16
N ILE A 177 -6.29 5.94 3.41
CA ILE A 177 -5.78 6.90 2.45
C ILE A 177 -4.42 6.38 1.98
N ILE A 178 -4.28 6.22 0.68
CA ILE A 178 -3.06 5.75 0.03
C ILE A 178 -2.54 6.91 -0.80
N ASP A 179 -1.55 7.60 -0.24
CA ASP A 179 -0.87 8.68 -0.91
C ASP A 179 0.20 8.14 -1.87
N GLU A 180 0.43 8.84 -2.97
CA GLU A 180 1.30 8.41 -4.08
C GLU A 180 1.02 6.96 -4.54
N ALA A 181 -0.27 6.63 -4.69
CA ALA A 181 -0.71 5.26 -4.98
C ALA A 181 -0.18 4.69 -6.32
N TRP A 182 0.37 5.54 -7.19
CA TRP A 182 0.98 5.18 -8.48
C TRP A 182 2.21 4.28 -8.33
N TRP A 183 2.90 4.26 -7.19
CA TRP A 183 3.99 3.30 -6.94
C TRP A 183 3.53 1.85 -7.10
N MET A 184 2.28 1.56 -6.74
CA MET A 184 1.66 0.24 -6.91
C MET A 184 1.30 -0.06 -8.37
N MET A 185 1.29 0.94 -9.26
CA MET A 185 1.01 0.72 -10.68
C MET A 185 2.26 0.31 -11.48
N LYS A 186 3.45 0.41 -10.87
CA LYS A 186 4.73 0.08 -11.53
C LYS A 186 4.94 -1.42 -11.78
N ASP A 187 4.31 -2.27 -10.98
CA ASP A 187 4.43 -3.72 -11.09
C ASP A 187 3.06 -4.40 -11.08
N GLU A 188 2.91 -5.42 -11.91
CA GLU A 188 1.64 -6.11 -12.13
C GLU A 188 1.08 -6.75 -10.84
N ALA A 189 1.93 -7.37 -10.03
CA ALA A 189 1.49 -8.05 -8.80
C ALA A 189 1.01 -7.02 -7.77
N SER A 190 1.71 -5.89 -7.63
CA SER A 190 1.29 -4.81 -6.75
C SER A 190 0.00 -4.13 -7.23
N ALA A 191 -0.15 -3.90 -8.54
CA ALA A 191 -1.35 -3.29 -9.11
C ALA A 191 -2.58 -4.20 -8.96
N ALA A 192 -2.42 -5.50 -9.22
CA ALA A 192 -3.45 -6.50 -9.02
C ALA A 192 -3.89 -6.59 -7.56
N PHE A 193 -2.93 -6.52 -6.62
CA PHE A 193 -3.22 -6.51 -5.18
C PHE A 193 -4.05 -5.29 -4.78
N LEU A 194 -3.65 -4.08 -5.17
CA LEU A 194 -4.39 -2.86 -4.85
C LEU A 194 -5.81 -2.90 -5.44
N PHE A 195 -5.96 -3.35 -6.68
CA PHE A 195 -7.27 -3.53 -7.31
C PHE A 195 -8.15 -4.54 -6.55
N GLY A 196 -7.58 -5.67 -6.16
CA GLY A 196 -8.27 -6.69 -5.37
C GLY A 196 -8.70 -6.17 -3.98
N LEU A 197 -7.87 -5.34 -3.34
CA LEU A 197 -8.22 -4.65 -2.09
C LEU A 197 -9.38 -3.67 -2.32
N ALA A 198 -9.26 -2.76 -3.28
CA ALA A 198 -10.28 -1.76 -3.58
C ALA A 198 -11.66 -2.38 -3.90
N LYS A 199 -11.69 -3.48 -4.67
CA LYS A 199 -12.94 -4.21 -4.98
C LYS A 199 -13.61 -4.84 -3.76
N ARG A 200 -12.84 -5.22 -2.73
CA ARG A 200 -13.35 -5.92 -1.55
C ARG A 200 -13.62 -4.97 -0.37
N ALA A 201 -12.98 -3.80 -0.34
CA ALA A 201 -13.02 -2.83 0.76
C ALA A 201 -14.43 -2.57 1.31
N ARG A 202 -15.41 -2.36 0.43
CA ARG A 202 -16.81 -2.11 0.83
C ARG A 202 -17.41 -3.22 1.71
N LYS A 203 -17.05 -4.48 1.48
CA LYS A 203 -17.56 -5.63 2.27
C LYS A 203 -17.08 -5.58 3.73
N TYR A 204 -16.01 -4.84 4.00
CA TYR A 204 -15.37 -4.74 5.32
C TYR A 204 -15.53 -3.34 5.95
N TYR A 205 -16.50 -2.54 5.50
CA TYR A 205 -16.69 -1.14 5.92
C TYR A 205 -15.43 -0.27 5.79
N LEU A 206 -14.61 -0.55 4.78
CA LEU A 206 -13.43 0.23 4.45
C LEU A 206 -13.74 1.19 3.30
N GLY A 207 -13.59 2.49 3.54
CA GLY A 207 -13.41 3.48 2.48
C GLY A 207 -11.95 3.51 2.05
N VAL A 208 -11.67 3.48 0.75
CA VAL A 208 -10.32 3.58 0.20
C VAL A 208 -10.24 4.85 -0.65
N SER A 209 -9.24 5.68 -0.39
CA SER A 209 -8.94 6.89 -1.15
C SER A 209 -7.51 6.80 -1.66
N THR A 210 -7.34 6.74 -2.97
CA THR A 210 -6.03 6.81 -3.61
C THR A 210 -5.76 8.24 -4.06
N ILE A 211 -4.57 8.76 -3.75
CA ILE A 211 -4.10 10.09 -4.15
C ILE A 211 -2.90 9.87 -5.08
N THR A 212 -2.89 10.57 -6.20
CA THR A 212 -1.80 10.52 -7.18
C THR A 212 -1.70 11.85 -7.89
N GLN A 213 -0.47 12.26 -8.23
CA GLN A 213 -0.23 13.46 -9.02
C GLN A 213 -0.49 13.21 -10.50
N ASP A 214 -0.12 12.03 -11.00
CA ASP A 214 -0.37 11.61 -12.37
C ASP A 214 -1.43 10.50 -12.40
N VAL A 215 -2.56 10.80 -13.04
CA VAL A 215 -3.64 9.85 -13.23
C VAL A 215 -3.34 8.89 -14.39
N GLU A 216 -2.41 9.25 -15.28
CA GLU A 216 -2.03 8.42 -16.42
C GLU A 216 -1.44 7.07 -15.99
N ASP A 217 -0.68 7.03 -14.90
CA ASP A 217 -0.14 5.79 -14.33
C ASP A 217 -1.24 4.76 -14.03
N PHE A 218 -2.38 5.22 -13.50
CA PHE A 218 -3.54 4.37 -13.26
C PHE A 218 -4.26 4.00 -14.56
N LEU A 219 -4.38 4.92 -15.51
CA LEU A 219 -5.11 4.70 -16.76
C LEU A 219 -4.38 3.75 -17.71
N ARG A 220 -3.04 3.72 -17.68
CA ARG A 220 -2.22 2.78 -18.44
C ARG A 220 -2.26 1.37 -17.86
N SER A 221 -2.54 1.23 -16.56
CA SER A 221 -2.65 -0.06 -15.89
C SER A 221 -4.05 -0.69 -16.10
N PRO A 222 -4.14 -1.97 -16.52
CA PRO A 222 -5.43 -2.67 -16.61
C PRO A 222 -6.10 -2.83 -15.24
N TYR A 223 -5.33 -2.77 -14.15
CA TYR A 223 -5.81 -2.82 -12.77
C TYR A 223 -6.14 -1.43 -12.21
N GLY A 224 -5.43 -0.40 -12.65
CA GLY A 224 -5.61 0.99 -12.20
C GLY A 224 -6.89 1.63 -12.72
N ARG A 225 -7.20 1.46 -14.01
CA ARG A 225 -8.41 2.07 -14.62
C ARG A 225 -9.70 1.69 -13.87
N PRO A 226 -9.94 0.41 -13.51
CA PRO A 226 -11.08 0.04 -12.68
C PRO A 226 -11.11 0.66 -11.28
N ILE A 227 -9.97 1.00 -10.67
CA ILE A 227 -9.93 1.67 -9.35
C ILE A 227 -10.55 3.07 -9.50
N ILE A 228 -10.17 3.79 -10.55
CA ILE A 228 -10.72 5.11 -10.87
C ILE A 228 -12.22 4.99 -11.16
N THR A 229 -12.62 4.17 -12.14
CA THR A 229 -14.01 4.17 -12.64
C THR A 229 -15.02 3.63 -11.63
N ASN A 230 -14.59 2.82 -10.65
CA ASN A 230 -15.47 2.32 -9.59
C ASN A 230 -15.44 3.19 -8.32
N SER A 231 -14.63 4.25 -8.29
CA SER A 231 -14.62 5.20 -7.18
C SER A 231 -15.90 6.03 -7.20
N SER A 232 -16.67 5.96 -6.11
CA SER A 232 -17.94 6.69 -5.97
C SER A 232 -17.76 8.21 -5.88
N LEU A 233 -16.60 8.63 -5.38
CA LEU A 233 -16.20 10.01 -5.23
C LEU A 233 -14.84 10.19 -5.92
N GLN A 234 -14.71 11.27 -6.68
CA GLN A 234 -13.45 11.64 -7.31
C GLN A 234 -13.25 13.15 -7.18
N LEU A 235 -12.00 13.57 -7.03
CA LEU A 235 -11.62 14.98 -6.97
C LEU A 235 -10.48 15.19 -7.97
N LEU A 236 -10.77 15.92 -9.03
CA LEU A 236 -9.78 16.33 -10.01
C LEU A 236 -9.41 17.79 -9.75
N LEU A 237 -8.18 18.01 -9.30
CA LEU A 237 -7.61 19.35 -9.19
C LEU A 237 -6.94 19.74 -10.51
N LYS A 238 -6.23 20.87 -10.52
CA LYS A 238 -5.50 21.38 -11.69
C LYS A 238 -4.74 20.27 -12.43
N GLN A 239 -4.95 20.19 -13.74
CA GLN A 239 -4.29 19.22 -14.62
C GLN A 239 -3.29 19.91 -15.55
N SER A 240 -2.29 19.15 -16.00
CA SER A 240 -1.33 19.64 -16.98
C SER A 240 -1.94 19.66 -18.40
N PRO A 241 -1.55 20.60 -19.28
CA PRO A 241 -1.94 20.55 -20.69
C PRO A 241 -1.52 19.27 -21.42
N ALA A 242 -0.49 18.57 -20.94
CA ALA A 242 0.01 17.34 -21.56
C ALA A 242 -0.89 16.13 -21.28
N THR A 243 -1.52 16.07 -20.10
CA THR A 243 -2.33 14.92 -19.66
C THR A 243 -3.83 15.16 -19.83
N ILE A 244 -4.27 16.41 -19.99
CA ILE A 244 -5.68 16.80 -19.94
C ILE A 244 -6.59 16.02 -20.91
N ASP A 245 -6.14 15.70 -22.13
CA ASP A 245 -6.97 14.98 -23.10
C ASP A 245 -7.25 13.54 -22.67
N ILE A 246 -6.26 12.91 -22.05
CA ILE A 246 -6.38 11.55 -21.48
C ILE A 246 -7.35 11.58 -20.30
N VAL A 247 -7.21 12.58 -19.42
CA VAL A 247 -8.13 12.79 -18.29
C VAL A 247 -9.55 13.06 -18.79
N ALA A 248 -9.72 13.98 -19.74
CA ALA A 248 -11.02 14.32 -20.30
C ALA A 248 -11.75 13.08 -20.85
N LYS A 249 -11.03 12.25 -21.59
CA LYS A 249 -11.58 10.99 -22.12
C LYS A 249 -11.90 9.97 -21.03
N ALA A 250 -11.07 9.86 -19.99
CA ALA A 250 -11.25 8.88 -18.92
C ALA A 250 -12.42 9.20 -18.00
N PHE A 251 -12.67 10.49 -17.76
CA PHE A 251 -13.71 10.99 -16.84
C PHE A 251 -14.94 11.57 -17.57
N ASP A 252 -15.01 11.44 -18.91
CA ASP A 252 -16.09 11.96 -19.75
C ASP A 252 -16.33 13.47 -19.54
N LEU A 253 -15.23 14.24 -19.52
CA LEU A 253 -15.29 15.68 -19.28
C LEU A 253 -15.74 16.42 -20.53
N THR A 254 -16.59 17.42 -20.32
CA THR A 254 -16.92 18.43 -21.32
C THR A 254 -15.73 19.37 -21.58
N GLU A 255 -15.73 20.06 -22.73
CA GLU A 255 -14.72 21.08 -23.01
C GLU A 255 -14.70 22.21 -21.96
N ALA A 256 -15.85 22.53 -21.34
CA ALA A 256 -15.92 23.51 -20.26
C ALA A 256 -15.20 23.03 -19.00
N GLU A 257 -15.45 21.78 -18.59
CA GLU A 257 -14.77 21.13 -17.45
C GLU A 257 -13.26 20.99 -17.69
N LYS A 258 -12.89 20.62 -18.91
CA LYS A 258 -11.51 20.56 -19.36
C LYS A 258 -10.79 21.90 -19.18
N ASN A 259 -11.39 22.97 -19.69
CA ASN A 259 -10.84 24.33 -19.58
C ASN A 259 -10.77 24.81 -18.13
N LEU A 260 -11.75 24.44 -17.30
CA LEU A 260 -11.74 24.70 -15.86
C LEU A 260 -10.53 24.03 -15.18
N LEU A 261 -10.26 22.75 -15.44
CA LEU A 261 -9.11 22.06 -14.86
C LEU A 261 -7.75 22.62 -15.32
N LEU A 262 -7.65 23.14 -16.55
CA LEU A 262 -6.42 23.77 -17.07
C LEU A 262 -6.13 25.12 -16.41
N SER A 263 -7.18 25.90 -16.13
CA SER A 263 -7.09 27.24 -15.55
C SER A 263 -7.23 27.27 -14.03
N ALA A 264 -7.50 26.12 -13.40
CA ALA A 264 -7.68 26.00 -11.96
C ALA A 264 -6.50 26.58 -11.15
N GLU A 265 -6.85 27.19 -10.03
CA GLU A 265 -5.93 27.66 -9.00
C GLU A 265 -5.70 26.53 -7.98
N VAL A 266 -4.73 26.71 -7.09
CA VAL A 266 -4.49 25.75 -6.01
C VAL A 266 -5.75 25.65 -5.14
N GLY A 267 -6.22 24.42 -4.90
CA GLY A 267 -7.44 24.17 -4.13
C GLY A 267 -8.74 24.27 -4.93
N THR A 268 -8.71 24.56 -6.23
CA THR A 268 -9.90 24.52 -7.10
C THR A 268 -9.86 23.34 -8.06
N GLY A 269 -11.05 22.84 -8.44
CA GLY A 269 -11.15 21.70 -9.34
C GLY A 269 -12.59 21.22 -9.54
N LEU A 270 -12.73 19.97 -9.95
CA LEU A 270 -13.99 19.28 -10.16
C LEU A 270 -14.17 18.17 -9.13
N PHE A 271 -15.33 18.15 -8.50
CA PHE A 271 -15.75 17.09 -7.59
C PHE A 271 -16.85 16.25 -8.23
N PHE A 272 -16.66 14.94 -8.20
CA PHE A 272 -17.53 13.96 -8.82
C PHE A 272 -18.21 13.17 -7.70
N ALA A 273 -19.54 13.17 -7.72
CA ALA A 273 -20.36 12.33 -6.85
C ALA A 273 -21.29 11.48 -7.71
N GLY A 274 -20.83 10.26 -8.04
CA GLY A 274 -21.47 9.42 -9.05
C GLY A 274 -21.47 10.10 -10.43
N ARG A 275 -22.63 10.55 -10.91
CA ARG A 275 -22.79 11.20 -12.22
C ARG A 275 -22.84 12.73 -12.15
N GLN A 276 -22.77 13.30 -10.95
CA GLN A 276 -22.82 14.74 -10.74
C GLN A 276 -21.39 15.27 -10.72
N HIS A 277 -21.10 16.24 -11.58
CA HIS A 277 -19.83 16.96 -11.61
C HIS A 277 -20.10 18.39 -11.15
N VAL A 278 -19.35 18.85 -10.15
CA VAL A 278 -19.48 20.21 -9.63
C VAL A 278 -18.11 20.84 -9.51
N ALA A 279 -18.01 22.11 -9.91
CA ALA A 279 -16.83 22.91 -9.59
C ALA A 279 -16.77 23.10 -8.06
N ILE A 280 -15.58 22.90 -7.49
CA ILE A 280 -15.35 23.04 -6.05
C ILE A 280 -14.13 23.93 -5.80
N GLN A 281 -14.19 24.66 -4.69
CA GLN A 281 -13.07 25.36 -4.09
C GLN A 281 -12.90 24.87 -2.66
N ILE A 282 -11.73 24.33 -2.35
CA ILE A 282 -11.35 23.83 -1.03
C ILE A 282 -10.60 24.94 -0.32
N ILE A 283 -11.11 25.36 0.83
CA ILE A 283 -10.53 26.42 1.65
C ILE A 283 -10.31 25.84 3.05
N ALA A 284 -9.05 25.80 3.48
CA ALA A 284 -8.71 25.46 4.85
C ALA A 284 -8.97 26.68 5.75
N SER A 285 -9.51 26.45 6.95
CA SER A 285 -9.52 27.48 7.98
C SER A 285 -8.10 27.84 8.39
N TYR A 286 -7.91 29.03 8.98
CA TYR A 286 -6.60 29.45 9.50
C TYR A 286 -5.98 28.42 10.46
N PHE A 287 -6.82 27.83 11.32
CA PHE A 287 -6.38 26.81 12.26
C PHE A 287 -5.94 25.53 11.56
N GLU A 288 -6.70 25.04 10.58
CA GLU A 288 -6.34 23.84 9.81
C GLU A 288 -5.05 24.05 9.03
N ASP A 289 -4.91 25.18 8.31
CA ASP A 289 -3.73 25.50 7.52
C ASP A 289 -2.47 25.52 8.38
N HIS A 290 -2.49 26.25 9.50
CA HIS A 290 -1.35 26.32 10.41
C HIS A 290 -0.97 24.95 11.00
N LEU A 291 -1.97 24.11 11.28
CA LEU A 291 -1.74 22.81 11.90
C LEU A 291 -1.09 21.80 10.94
N ILE A 292 -1.51 21.80 9.67
CA ILE A 292 -1.15 20.73 8.71
C ILE A 292 -0.27 21.21 7.57
N THR A 293 0.10 22.49 7.53
CA THR A 293 0.88 23.03 6.42
C THR A 293 2.19 22.26 6.22
N THR A 294 2.43 21.96 4.95
CA THR A 294 3.68 21.41 4.42
C THR A 294 4.48 22.46 3.67
N ASN A 295 3.99 23.71 3.59
CA ASN A 295 4.64 24.78 2.84
C ASN A 295 5.99 25.14 3.48
N PRO A 296 7.12 24.93 2.79
CA PRO A 296 8.44 25.16 3.36
C PRO A 296 8.64 26.60 3.87
N LYS A 297 8.04 27.59 3.20
CA LYS A 297 8.15 28.99 3.60
C LYS A 297 7.46 29.25 4.93
N GLN A 298 6.22 28.77 5.10
CA GLN A 298 5.48 28.91 6.35
C GLN A 298 6.19 28.15 7.50
N LEU A 299 6.70 26.95 7.22
CA LEU A 299 7.46 26.16 8.20
C LEU A 299 8.74 26.86 8.66
N LEU A 300 9.45 27.55 7.76
CA LEU A 300 10.65 28.32 8.11
C LEU A 300 10.30 29.58 8.93
N GLU A 301 9.21 30.25 8.61
CA GLU A 301 8.71 31.40 9.38
C GLU A 301 8.28 31.00 10.81
N GLU A 302 7.73 29.81 10.99
CA GLU A 302 7.39 29.24 12.31
C GLU A 302 8.64 28.92 13.15
N ARG A 303 9.71 28.38 12.53
CA ARG A 303 10.96 28.02 13.21
C ARG A 303 11.85 29.22 13.58
N GLY A 304 11.65 30.35 12.92
CA GLY A 304 12.39 31.59 13.16
C GLY A 304 11.80 32.50 14.25
N LYS A 305 10.70 32.08 14.90
CA LYS A 305 10.06 32.74 16.03
C LYS A 305 10.32 31.96 17.32
#